data_AF-A0A366ZVM7-F1
#
_entry.id   AF-A0A366ZVM7-F1
#
_cell.length_a   1.000
_cell.length_b   1.000
_cell.length_c   1.000
_cell.angle_alpha   90.00
_cell.angle_beta   90.00
_cell.angle_gamma   90.00
#
_symmetry.space_group_name_H-M   'P 1'
#
loop_
_entity.id
_entity.type
_entity.pdbx_description
1 polymer ?
#
loop_
_entity_poly.entity_id
_entity_poly.type
_entity_poly.pdbx_seq_one_letter_code
_entity_poly.pdbx_strand_id
1 'polypeptide(L)'
;MTDPHQPATPPGTDEGDIERRAALAEALGKEVWPADRDQLVAKAQEGTAPDRVLADLRRLPAGQQFENVQDVARALGIGTEQERF
;
A
#
# COMPACT_ATOMS: atom_id res chain seq x y z
N MET A 1 10.46 26.95 -26.66
CA MET A 1 10.77 25.52 -26.77
C MET A 1 10.41 24.92 -25.43
N THR A 2 9.17 24.44 -25.32
CA THR A 2 8.58 24.00 -24.05
C THR A 2 9.02 22.55 -23.80
N ASP A 3 9.59 22.29 -22.63
CA ASP A 3 10.02 20.97 -22.21
C ASP A 3 8.80 20.01 -22.12
N PRO A 4 8.80 18.83 -22.77
CA PRO A 4 7.64 17.96 -22.85
C PRO A 4 7.59 16.85 -21.78
N HIS A 5 8.32 16.93 -20.67
CA HIS A 5 8.38 15.86 -19.68
C HIS A 5 7.94 16.28 -18.27
N GLN A 6 6.72 16.81 -18.13
CA GLN A 6 6.03 16.70 -16.84
C GLN A 6 5.25 15.38 -16.82
N PRO A 7 5.60 14.40 -15.96
CA PRO A 7 4.72 13.27 -15.73
C PRO A 7 3.38 13.82 -15.23
N ALA A 8 2.31 13.49 -15.94
CA ALA A 8 0.95 13.81 -15.57
C ALA A 8 0.52 12.89 -14.42
N THR A 9 1.11 13.07 -13.24
CA THR A 9 0.54 12.54 -12.00
C THR A 9 -0.73 13.35 -11.71
N PRO A 10 -1.90 12.70 -11.51
CA PRO A 10 -3.11 13.40 -11.11
C PRO A 10 -2.80 14.27 -9.87
N PRO A 11 -3.26 15.53 -9.82
CA PRO A 11 -3.03 16.39 -8.67
C PRO A 11 -3.84 15.85 -7.47
N GLY A 12 -3.20 14.98 -6.69
CA GLY A 12 -3.78 14.40 -5.48
C GLY A 12 -3.22 13.02 -5.12
N THR A 13 -2.68 12.27 -6.08
CA THR A 13 -1.95 11.04 -5.80
C THR A 13 -0.46 11.37 -5.69
N ASP A 14 0.03 11.48 -4.45
CA ASP A 14 1.46 11.69 -4.18
C ASP A 14 2.28 10.53 -4.78
N GLU A 15 3.36 10.83 -5.50
CA GLU A 15 4.21 9.81 -6.12
C GLU A 15 4.76 8.82 -5.07
N GLY A 16 4.93 9.28 -3.83
CA GLY A 16 5.28 8.44 -2.68
C GLY A 16 4.18 7.46 -2.26
N ASP A 17 2.90 7.79 -2.44
CA ASP A 17 1.81 6.86 -2.16
C ASP A 17 1.69 5.75 -3.21
N ILE A 18 1.96 6.09 -4.47
CA ILE A 18 2.04 5.09 -5.55
C ILE A 18 3.17 4.12 -5.25
N GLU A 19 4.36 4.62 -4.90
CA GLU A 19 5.51 3.77 -4.58
C GLU A 19 5.24 2.89 -3.34
N ARG A 20 4.65 3.46 -2.27
CA ARG A 20 4.29 2.69 -1.07
C ARG A 20 3.30 1.58 -1.38
N ARG A 21 2.26 1.87 -2.16
CA ARG A 21 1.26 0.88 -2.57
C ARG A 21 1.86 -0.21 -3.46
N ALA A 22 2.76 0.15 -4.38
CA ALA A 22 3.47 -0.81 -5.21
C ALA A 22 4.32 -1.76 -4.36
N ALA A 23 5.10 -1.23 -3.41
CA ALA A 23 5.93 -2.02 -2.51
C ALA A 23 5.09 -3.01 -1.66
N LEU A 24 3.91 -2.59 -1.19
CA LEU A 24 2.96 -3.47 -0.50
C LEU A 24 2.48 -4.61 -1.42
N ALA A 25 2.09 -4.29 -2.65
CA ALA A 25 1.59 -5.28 -3.60
C ALA A 25 2.65 -6.32 -3.97
N GLU A 26 3.90 -5.89 -4.18
CA GLU A 26 5.02 -6.78 -4.49
C GLU A 26 5.37 -7.69 -3.31
N ALA A 27 5.41 -7.15 -2.08
CA ALA A 27 5.77 -7.92 -0.89
C ALA A 27 4.72 -8.98 -0.50
N LEU A 28 3.44 -8.70 -0.72
CA LEU A 28 2.33 -9.54 -0.24
C LEU A 28 1.86 -10.54 -1.29
N GLY A 29 1.96 -10.19 -2.57
CA GLY A 29 1.40 -10.97 -3.66
C GLY A 29 -0.12 -11.07 -3.62
N LYS A 30 -0.70 -11.76 -4.61
CA LYS A 30 -2.16 -11.96 -4.72
C LYS A 30 -2.69 -13.17 -3.95
N GLU A 31 -1.79 -14.04 -3.50
CA GLU A 31 -2.12 -15.34 -2.87
C GLU A 31 -2.39 -15.25 -1.37
N VAL A 32 -2.00 -14.14 -0.73
CA VAL A 32 -2.19 -13.95 0.72
C VAL A 32 -3.63 -13.59 1.06
N TRP A 33 -4.42 -13.15 0.09
CA TRP A 33 -5.77 -12.61 0.35
C TRP A 33 -6.84 -13.71 0.36
N PRO A 34 -7.85 -13.59 1.24
CA PRO A 34 -8.00 -12.60 2.31
C PRO A 34 -7.07 -12.90 3.51
N ALA A 35 -6.57 -11.84 4.18
CA ALA A 35 -5.67 -11.99 5.32
C ALA A 35 -5.86 -10.90 6.39
N ASP A 36 -5.59 -11.25 7.65
CA ASP A 36 -5.46 -10.30 8.75
C ASP A 36 -4.05 -9.69 8.83
N ARG A 37 -3.89 -8.67 9.69
CA ARG A 37 -2.61 -8.00 9.91
C ARG A 37 -1.47 -8.98 10.18
N ASP A 38 -1.67 -9.94 11.07
CA ASP A 38 -0.60 -10.81 11.56
C ASP A 38 -0.17 -11.78 10.44
N GLN A 39 -1.11 -12.26 9.61
CA GLN A 39 -0.84 -13.02 8.39
C GLN A 39 -0.07 -12.19 7.35
N LEU A 40 -0.44 -10.92 7.14
CA LEU A 40 0.27 -10.04 6.22
C LEU A 40 1.71 -9.77 6.66
N VAL A 41 1.93 -9.53 7.97
CA VAL A 41 3.27 -9.35 8.53
C VAL A 41 4.10 -10.62 8.36
N ALA A 42 3.54 -11.80 8.64
CA ALA A 42 4.23 -13.07 8.46
C ALA A 42 4.63 -13.28 6.99
N LYS A 43 3.70 -13.08 6.04
CA LYS A 43 3.97 -13.21 4.61
C LYS A 43 5.08 -12.26 4.14
N ALA A 44 5.02 -11.01 4.59
CA ALA A 44 6.04 -10.02 4.27
C ALA A 44 7.42 -10.39 4.85
N GLN A 45 7.46 -10.98 6.06
CA GLN A 45 8.71 -11.48 6.64
C GLN A 45 9.30 -12.65 5.87
N GLU A 46 8.46 -13.62 5.48
CA GLU A 46 8.87 -14.77 4.66
C GLU A 46 9.44 -14.32 3.31
N GLY A 47 8.83 -13.31 2.69
CA GLY A 47 9.25 -12.72 1.42
C GLY A 47 10.47 -11.80 1.51
N THR A 48 11.07 -11.61 2.70
CA THR A 48 12.15 -10.62 2.92
C THR A 48 11.73 -9.21 2.46
N ALA A 49 10.50 -8.82 2.79
CA ALA A 49 9.98 -7.50 2.46
C ALA A 49 10.81 -6.39 3.15
N PRO A 50 10.93 -5.21 2.54
CA PRO A 50 11.61 -4.07 3.14
C PRO A 50 11.05 -3.70 4.52
N ASP A 51 11.91 -3.22 5.43
CA ASP A 51 11.50 -2.80 6.79
C ASP A 51 10.35 -1.77 6.78
N ARG A 52 10.32 -0.88 5.78
CA ARG A 52 9.23 0.08 5.59
C ARG A 52 7.87 -0.60 5.43
N VAL A 53 7.80 -1.69 4.67
CA VAL A 53 6.57 -2.46 4.45
C VAL A 53 6.15 -3.14 5.75
N LEU A 54 7.10 -3.73 6.48
CA LEU A 54 6.82 -4.35 7.77
C LEU A 54 6.33 -3.34 8.81
N ALA A 55 6.93 -2.14 8.83
CA ALA A 55 6.52 -1.06 9.71
C ALA A 55 5.10 -0.59 9.40
N ASP A 56 4.75 -0.44 8.12
CA ASP A 56 3.41 -0.08 7.68
C ASP A 56 2.39 -1.16 8.06
N LEU A 57 2.66 -2.43 7.75
CA LEU A 57 1.75 -3.53 8.10
C LEU A 57 1.47 -3.61 9.61
N ARG A 58 2.46 -3.33 10.46
CA ARG A 58 2.28 -3.30 11.92
C ARG A 58 1.34 -2.19 12.41
N ARG A 59 1.11 -1.15 11.62
CA ARG A 59 0.18 -0.04 11.94
C ARG A 59 -1.27 -0.37 11.60
N LEU A 60 -1.53 -1.46 10.88
CA LEU A 60 -2.90 -1.86 10.54
C LEU A 60 -3.72 -2.19 11.79
N PRO A 61 -5.04 -1.95 11.76
CA PRO A 61 -5.93 -2.37 12.83
C PRO A 61 -5.91 -3.89 13.01
N ALA A 62 -5.89 -4.33 14.27
CA ALA A 62 -6.01 -5.74 14.61
C ALA A 62 -7.47 -6.20 14.52
N GLY A 63 -7.68 -7.49 14.26
CA GLY A 63 -9.03 -8.08 14.24
C GLY A 63 -9.88 -7.72 13.01
N GLN A 64 -9.27 -7.14 11.99
CA GLN A 64 -9.88 -6.91 10.68
C GLN A 64 -9.19 -7.78 9.63
N GLN A 65 -9.98 -8.38 8.73
CA GLN A 65 -9.47 -9.00 7.51
C GLN A 65 -9.48 -7.98 6.37
N PHE A 66 -8.44 -8.08 5.55
CA PHE A 66 -8.25 -7.30 4.35
C PHE A 66 -8.46 -8.21 3.15
N GLU A 67 -9.29 -7.78 2.20
CA GLU A 67 -9.61 -8.57 1.00
C GLU A 67 -8.57 -8.36 -0.10
N ASN A 68 -7.80 -7.27 -0.03
CA ASN A 68 -6.80 -6.90 -1.02
C ASN A 68 -5.89 -5.76 -0.49
N VAL A 69 -4.70 -5.64 -1.08
CA VAL A 69 -4.30 -4.42 -1.80
C VAL A 69 -4.74 -3.07 -1.24
N GLN A 70 -5.89 -2.65 -1.74
CA GLN A 70 -6.52 -1.35 -1.53
C GLN A 70 -7.04 -1.18 -0.12
N ASP A 71 -7.57 -2.24 0.48
CA ASP A 71 -8.07 -2.15 1.87
C ASP A 71 -6.92 -1.90 2.84
N VAL A 72 -5.76 -2.52 2.59
CA VAL A 72 -4.53 -2.23 3.33
C VAL A 72 -4.05 -0.80 3.09
N ALA A 73 -3.95 -0.37 1.82
CA ALA A 73 -3.54 0.99 1.50
C ALA A 73 -4.46 2.04 2.16
N ARG A 74 -5.79 1.85 2.10
CA ARG A 74 -6.79 2.70 2.75
C ARG A 74 -6.63 2.73 4.26
N ALA A 75 -6.42 1.58 4.89
CA ALA A 75 -6.21 1.51 6.34
C ALA A 75 -4.92 2.21 6.81
N LEU A 76 -3.94 2.34 5.91
CA LEU A 76 -2.70 3.08 6.15
C LEU A 76 -2.78 4.56 5.74
N GLY A 77 -3.89 4.99 5.12
CA GLY A 77 -4.06 6.34 4.58
C GLY A 77 -3.25 6.59 3.30
N ILE A 78 -2.83 5.54 2.60
CA ILE A 78 -2.07 5.60 1.35
C ILE A 78 -3.06 5.72 0.19
N GLY A 79 -3.02 6.84 -0.54
CA GLY A 79 -3.79 7.02 -1.77
C GLY A 79 -5.25 7.41 -1.60
N THR A 80 -5.69 7.84 -0.42
CA THR A 80 -6.97 8.54 -0.29
C THR A 80 -6.77 10.02 -0.59
N GLU A 81 -6.82 10.37 -1.88
CA GLU A 81 -7.43 11.65 -2.25
C GLU A 81 -8.79 11.65 -1.57
N GLN A 82 -8.95 12.51 -0.57
CA GLN A 82 -10.23 12.66 0.09
C GLN A 82 -11.26 12.95 -0.99
N GLU A 83 -12.17 12.01 -1.25
CA GLU A 83 -13.44 12.27 -1.93
C GLU A 83 -14.15 13.33 -1.07
N ARG A 84 -13.81 14.59 -1.31
CA ARG A 84 -14.65 15.74 -0.97
C ARG A 84 -15.71 15.80 -2.05
N PHE A 85 -16.83 15.13 -1.81
CA PHE A 85 -18.11 15.47 -2.41
C PHE A 85 -19.19 15.47 -1.33
#